data_AF-A0A2K1ENU8-F1
#
_entry.id   AF-A0A2K1ENU8-F1
#
_cell.length_a   1.000
_cell.length_b   1.000
_cell.length_c   1.000
_cell.angle_alpha   90.00
_cell.angle_beta   90.00
_cell.angle_gamma   90.00
#
_symmetry.space_group_name_H-M   'P 1'
#
loop_
_entity.id
_entity.type
_entity.pdbx_description
1 polymer ?
#
loop_
_entity_poly.entity_id
_entity_poly.type
_entity_poly.pdbx_seq_one_letter_code
_entity_poly.pdbx_strand_id
1 'polypeptide(L)'
;MKVDPAAAMSALLDGFLSKLYTDFNVAFPCEVLSFDESKKTASVRPLIRTGTDDPAMIQAVPGLGFRLKPKDGGEAVEYVPEYKKGDVVYVVVADREIRNGLAGKVATPDTARQHDSNDAVIVGIFPASFS
;
A
#
# COMPACT_ATOMS: atom_id res chain seq x y z
N MET A 1 39.92 24.74 4.90
CA MET A 1 39.57 23.31 5.06
C MET A 1 39.46 22.74 3.65
N LYS A 2 40.41 21.88 3.21
CA LYS A 2 40.30 21.23 1.89
C LYS A 2 39.16 20.22 1.98
N VAL A 3 38.13 20.39 1.17
CA VAL A 3 37.07 19.38 1.03
C VAL A 3 37.76 18.12 0.48
N ASP A 4 37.70 17.03 1.23
CA ASP A 4 38.14 15.72 0.76
C ASP A 4 37.12 15.24 -0.29
N PRO A 5 37.50 15.14 -1.58
CA PRO A 5 36.57 14.77 -2.64
C PRO A 5 35.97 13.38 -2.45
N ALA A 6 36.72 12.45 -1.85
CA ALA A 6 36.23 11.10 -1.58
C ALA A 6 35.15 11.12 -0.50
N ALA A 7 35.39 11.85 0.60
CA ALA A 7 34.41 12.02 1.67
C ALA A 7 33.12 12.71 1.19
N ALA A 8 33.25 13.72 0.33
CA ALA A 8 32.09 14.40 -0.27
C ALA A 8 31.25 13.47 -1.18
N MET A 9 31.91 12.61 -1.97
CA MET A 9 31.22 11.63 -2.81
C MET A 9 30.51 10.55 -1.98
N SER A 10 31.16 10.04 -0.93
CA SER A 10 30.53 9.08 -0.02
C SER A 10 29.28 9.67 0.63
N ALA A 11 29.35 10.90 1.15
CA ALA A 11 28.19 11.57 1.74
C ALA A 11 27.05 11.79 0.73
N LEU A 12 27.38 12.12 -0.52
CA LEU A 12 26.39 12.25 -1.60
C LEU A 12 25.71 10.89 -1.89
N LEU A 13 26.49 9.81 -2.01
CA LEU A 13 25.97 8.46 -2.26
C LEU A 13 25.10 7.98 -1.12
N ASP A 14 25.52 8.18 0.13
CA ASP A 14 24.74 7.81 1.31
C ASP A 14 23.41 8.58 1.35
N GLY A 15 23.44 9.89 1.06
CA GLY A 15 22.24 10.71 0.94
C GLY A 15 21.30 10.24 -0.17
N PHE A 16 21.85 9.84 -1.32
CA PHE A 16 21.08 9.30 -2.43
C PHE A 16 20.44 7.96 -2.09
N LEU A 17 21.19 7.03 -1.49
CA LEU A 17 20.68 5.73 -1.03
C LEU A 17 19.59 5.90 0.03
N SER A 18 19.82 6.77 1.01
CA SER A 18 18.82 7.09 2.04
C SER A 18 17.53 7.61 1.43
N LYS A 19 17.62 8.47 0.40
CA LYS A 19 16.45 8.96 -0.32
C LYS A 19 15.73 7.83 -1.06
N LEU A 20 16.45 6.99 -1.80
CA LEU A 20 15.87 5.85 -2.50
C LEU A 20 15.11 4.93 -1.54
N TYR A 21 15.69 4.58 -0.39
CA TYR A 21 15.02 3.73 0.59
C TYR A 21 13.79 4.38 1.23
N THR A 22 13.76 5.71 1.34
CA THR A 22 12.60 6.43 1.91
C THR A 22 11.45 6.53 0.90
N ASP A 23 11.76 6.72 -0.37
CA ASP A 23 10.76 6.88 -1.43
C ASP A 23 10.17 5.52 -1.90
N PHE A 24 10.81 4.40 -1.54
CA PHE A 24 10.44 3.06 -1.98
C PHE A 24 9.43 2.39 -1.03
N ASN A 25 8.15 2.48 -1.36
CA ASN A 25 7.11 1.84 -0.56
C ASN A 25 6.95 0.35 -0.92
N VAL A 26 6.89 -0.49 0.11
CA VAL A 26 6.65 -1.94 -0.05
C VAL A 26 5.32 -2.32 0.58
N ALA A 27 5.17 -2.06 1.87
CA ALA A 27 3.96 -2.37 2.62
C ALA A 27 4.00 -1.64 3.96
N PHE A 28 2.83 -1.32 4.52
CA PHE A 28 2.74 -0.67 5.82
C PHE A 28 1.34 -0.81 6.43
N PRO A 29 1.21 -0.67 7.77
CA PRO A 29 -0.09 -0.60 8.40
C PRO A 29 -0.74 0.77 8.15
N CYS A 30 -2.05 0.76 7.92
CA CYS A 30 -2.87 1.96 7.75
C CYS A 30 -4.11 1.92 8.65
N GLU A 31 -4.64 3.09 8.97
CA GLU A 31 -5.99 3.27 9.49
C GLU A 31 -6.96 3.55 8.33
N VAL A 32 -8.12 2.91 8.32
CA VAL A 32 -9.21 3.20 7.40
C VAL A 32 -9.95 4.46 7.84
N LEU A 33 -10.05 5.45 6.95
CA LEU A 33 -10.77 6.70 7.20
C LEU A 33 -12.21 6.65 6.66
N SER A 34 -12.41 5.97 5.54
CA SER A 34 -13.70 5.75 4.90
C SER A 34 -13.66 4.55 3.95
N PHE A 35 -14.82 3.95 3.67
CA PHE A 35 -14.98 2.83 2.76
C PHE A 35 -16.13 3.06 1.77
N ASP A 36 -15.88 2.86 0.48
CA ASP A 36 -16.88 2.87 -0.59
C ASP A 36 -17.28 1.42 -0.89
N GLU A 37 -18.43 1.00 -0.35
CA GLU A 37 -18.94 -0.36 -0.53
C GLU A 37 -19.27 -0.69 -1.99
N SER A 38 -19.58 0.30 -2.83
CA SER A 38 -19.93 0.07 -4.23
C SER A 38 -18.70 -0.25 -5.08
N LYS A 39 -17.58 0.40 -4.77
CA LYS A 39 -16.30 0.22 -5.48
C LYS A 39 -15.36 -0.76 -4.78
N LYS A 40 -15.67 -1.15 -3.54
CA LYS A 40 -14.81 -1.98 -2.68
C LYS A 40 -13.42 -1.34 -2.48
N THR A 41 -13.39 -0.02 -2.32
CA THR A 41 -12.17 0.76 -2.08
C THR A 41 -12.27 1.58 -0.81
N ALA A 42 -11.14 1.82 -0.16
CA ALA A 42 -11.04 2.61 1.06
C ALA A 42 -10.15 3.83 0.87
N SER A 43 -10.40 4.87 1.67
CA SER A 43 -9.40 5.89 1.94
C SER A 43 -8.68 5.53 3.22
N VAL A 44 -7.35 5.45 3.18
CA VAL A 44 -6.53 4.98 4.29
C VAL A 44 -5.40 5.95 4.58
N ARG A 45 -4.89 5.95 5.80
CA ARG A 45 -3.71 6.74 6.19
C ARG A 45 -2.65 5.83 6.82
N PRO A 46 -1.39 5.87 6.35
CA PRO A 46 -0.31 5.15 6.99
C PRO A 46 -0.16 5.51 8.47
N LEU A 47 0.12 4.52 9.31
CA LEU A 47 0.27 4.70 10.76
C LEU A 47 1.73 4.91 11.19
N ILE A 48 2.69 4.64 10.30
CA ILE A 48 4.11 4.83 10.56
C ILE A 48 4.53 6.18 10.01
N ARG A 49 4.98 7.07 10.90
CA ARG A 49 5.56 8.35 10.52
C ARG A 49 7.02 8.15 10.11
N THR A 50 7.32 8.35 8.83
CA THR A 50 8.70 8.30 8.29
C THR A 50 9.32 9.68 8.08
N GLY A 51 8.49 10.74 8.08
CA GLY A 51 8.92 12.14 7.97
C GLY A 51 8.63 12.99 9.21
N THR A 52 8.62 14.30 9.04
CA THR A 52 8.28 15.27 10.11
C THR A 52 6.78 15.39 10.33
N ASP A 53 6.00 15.26 9.26
CA ASP A 53 4.55 15.41 9.26
C ASP A 53 3.83 14.07 9.29
N ASP A 54 2.54 14.09 9.61
CA ASP A 54 1.71 12.90 9.52
C ASP A 54 1.60 12.42 8.06
N PRO A 55 1.61 11.09 7.82
CA PRO A 55 1.49 10.55 6.47
C PRO A 55 0.22 11.03 5.77
N ALA A 56 0.34 11.31 4.47
CA ALA A 56 -0.79 11.69 3.64
C ALA A 56 -1.81 10.55 3.52
N MET A 57 -3.07 10.92 3.36
CA MET A 57 -4.14 9.97 3.05
C MET A 57 -3.97 9.44 1.62
N ILE A 58 -4.11 8.12 1.47
CA ILE A 58 -4.16 7.42 0.20
C ILE A 58 -5.62 7.11 -0.11
N GLN A 59 -6.09 7.49 -1.30
CA GLN A 59 -7.49 7.34 -1.70
C GLN A 59 -7.68 6.12 -2.60
N ALA A 60 -8.91 5.63 -2.65
CA ALA A 60 -9.35 4.59 -3.58
C ALA A 60 -8.51 3.29 -3.53
N VAL A 61 -7.99 2.93 -2.35
CA VAL A 61 -7.19 1.72 -2.16
C VAL A 61 -8.12 0.49 -2.21
N PRO A 62 -7.97 -0.42 -3.19
CA PRO A 62 -8.81 -1.60 -3.30
C PRO A 62 -8.58 -2.58 -2.15
N GLY A 63 -9.67 -3.18 -1.66
CA GLY A 63 -9.62 -4.33 -0.78
C GLY A 63 -9.66 -5.65 -1.55
N LEU A 64 -8.93 -6.66 -1.09
CA LEU A 64 -9.04 -8.00 -1.64
C LEU A 64 -10.32 -8.71 -1.17
N GLY A 65 -10.97 -9.41 -2.10
CA GLY A 65 -11.96 -10.43 -1.79
C GLY A 65 -11.34 -11.83 -1.81
N PHE A 66 -12.02 -12.79 -1.19
CA PHE A 66 -11.58 -14.18 -1.10
C PHE A 66 -12.68 -15.12 -1.56
N ARG A 67 -12.32 -16.15 -2.34
CA ARG A 67 -13.20 -17.29 -2.62
C ARG A 67 -12.66 -18.49 -1.85
N LEU A 68 -13.35 -18.88 -0.78
CA LEU A 68 -12.91 -19.93 0.13
C LEU A 68 -13.86 -21.12 0.08
N LYS A 69 -13.31 -22.33 0.17
CA LYS A 69 -14.09 -23.57 0.25
C LYS A 69 -14.03 -24.12 1.68
N PRO A 70 -15.16 -24.56 2.27
CA PRO A 70 -15.14 -25.25 3.55
C PRO A 70 -14.27 -26.50 3.49
N LYS A 71 -13.50 -26.74 4.57
CA LYS A 71 -12.57 -27.87 4.67
C LYS A 71 -13.28 -29.23 4.60
N ASP A 72 -14.46 -29.31 5.19
CA ASP A 72 -15.22 -30.56 5.34
C ASP A 72 -16.17 -30.84 4.15
N GLY A 73 -16.00 -30.12 3.04
CA GLY A 73 -16.85 -30.22 1.86
C GLY A 73 -17.95 -29.16 1.81
N GLY A 74 -18.44 -28.85 0.61
CA GLY A 74 -19.40 -27.78 0.34
C GLY A 74 -19.02 -26.93 -0.87
N GLU A 75 -19.88 -25.97 -1.21
CA GLU A 75 -19.62 -25.00 -2.28
C GLU A 75 -18.67 -23.89 -1.82
N ALA A 76 -17.99 -23.27 -2.78
CA ALA A 76 -17.13 -22.12 -2.49
C ALA A 76 -18.00 -20.89 -2.16
N VAL A 77 -17.61 -20.16 -1.13
CA VAL A 77 -18.25 -18.91 -0.71
C VAL A 77 -17.35 -17.74 -1.04
N GLU A 78 -17.93 -16.68 -1.56
CA GLU A 78 -17.24 -15.42 -1.85
C GLU A 78 -17.37 -14.46 -0.67
N TYR A 79 -16.23 -13.94 -0.23
CA TYR A 79 -16.11 -12.93 0.82
C TYR A 79 -15.58 -11.67 0.17
N VAL A 80 -16.37 -10.61 0.20
CA VAL A 80 -15.97 -9.28 -0.29
C VAL A 80 -15.36 -8.49 0.87
N PRO A 81 -14.44 -7.55 0.59
CA PRO A 81 -13.90 -6.69 1.64
C PRO A 81 -15.02 -5.83 2.25
N GLU A 82 -14.95 -5.68 3.56
CA GLU A 82 -15.77 -4.77 4.35
C GLU A 82 -14.85 -4.12 5.39
N TYR A 83 -14.87 -2.79 5.43
CA TYR A 83 -14.04 -2.02 6.36
C TYR A 83 -14.85 -0.91 7.01
N LYS A 84 -14.51 -0.58 8.25
CA LYS A 84 -15.08 0.50 9.04
C LYS A 84 -14.02 1.55 9.32
N LYS A 85 -14.47 2.79 9.56
CA LYS A 85 -13.57 3.85 10.01
C LYS A 85 -12.90 3.43 11.32
N GLY A 86 -11.58 3.58 11.38
CA GLY A 86 -10.75 3.18 12.52
C GLY A 86 -10.15 1.78 12.41
N ASP A 87 -10.58 0.96 11.44
CA ASP A 87 -9.97 -0.35 11.21
C ASP A 87 -8.49 -0.18 10.86
N VAL A 88 -7.65 -1.00 11.48
CA VAL A 88 -6.23 -1.08 11.17
C VAL A 88 -6.02 -2.18 10.14
N VAL A 89 -5.52 -1.82 8.98
CA VAL A 89 -5.31 -2.71 7.84
C VAL A 89 -3.84 -2.78 7.43
N TYR A 90 -3.46 -3.85 6.74
CA TYR A 90 -2.15 -3.95 6.11
C TYR A 90 -2.30 -3.74 4.61
N VAL A 91 -1.50 -2.81 4.06
CA VAL A 91 -1.45 -2.56 2.62
C VAL A 91 -0.13 -3.02 2.04
N VAL A 92 -0.18 -3.52 0.81
CA VAL A 92 0.99 -3.85 -0.01
C VAL A 92 0.98 -2.94 -1.23
N VAL A 93 2.13 -2.36 -1.56
CA VAL A 93 2.32 -1.45 -2.68
C VAL A 93 2.90 -2.23 -3.86
N ALA A 94 2.27 -2.06 -5.03
CA ALA A 94 2.72 -2.74 -6.23
C ALA A 94 4.00 -2.12 -6.82
N ASP A 95 4.78 -2.95 -7.50
CA ASP A 95 6.01 -2.54 -8.18
C ASP A 95 5.76 -1.51 -9.30
N ARG A 96 4.55 -1.51 -9.89
CA ARG A 96 4.12 -0.65 -11.00
C ARG A 96 2.67 -0.24 -10.83
N GLU A 97 2.26 0.78 -11.58
CA GLU A 97 0.85 1.15 -11.67
C GLU A 97 -0.03 -0.05 -12.04
N ILE A 98 -1.05 -0.31 -11.22
CA ILE A 98 -1.90 -1.52 -11.36
C ILE A 98 -3.23 -1.27 -12.06
N ARG A 99 -3.62 0.00 -12.24
CA ARG A 99 -4.97 0.41 -12.68
C ARG A 99 -5.46 -0.39 -13.91
N ASN A 100 -4.64 -0.47 -14.94
CA ASN A 100 -5.01 -1.14 -16.18
C ASN A 100 -5.07 -2.66 -16.04
N GLY A 101 -4.26 -3.24 -15.14
CA GLY A 101 -4.26 -4.67 -14.84
C GLY A 101 -5.52 -5.13 -14.09
N LEU A 102 -6.21 -4.22 -13.37
CA LEU A 102 -7.44 -4.54 -12.65
C LEU A 102 -8.59 -4.98 -13.57
N ALA A 103 -8.50 -4.71 -14.88
CA ALA A 103 -9.45 -5.22 -15.87
C ALA A 103 -9.29 -6.74 -16.17
N GLY A 104 -8.33 -7.42 -15.54
CA GLY A 104 -8.11 -8.85 -15.70
C GLY A 104 -7.45 -9.23 -17.03
N LYS A 105 -6.74 -8.29 -17.67
CA LYS A 105 -6.03 -8.49 -18.94
C LYS A 105 -4.62 -7.96 -18.85
N VAL A 106 -3.72 -8.51 -19.67
CA VAL A 106 -2.35 -7.97 -19.81
C VAL A 106 -2.45 -6.52 -20.30
N ALA A 107 -1.83 -5.61 -19.57
CA ALA A 107 -1.86 -4.19 -19.88
C ALA A 107 -0.53 -3.51 -19.55
N THR A 108 -0.24 -2.44 -20.29
CA THR A 108 0.89 -1.54 -20.01
C THR A 108 0.47 -0.50 -18.98
N PRO A 109 1.34 -0.12 -18.02
CA PRO A 109 1.05 0.99 -17.11
C PRO A 109 0.99 2.31 -17.89
N ASP A 110 0.11 3.22 -17.48
CA ASP A 110 -0.02 4.55 -18.10
C ASP A 110 1.07 5.51 -17.60
N THR A 111 1.63 5.24 -16.43
CA THR A 111 2.67 6.04 -15.79
C THR A 111 3.94 5.24 -15.51
N ALA A 112 5.06 5.95 -15.29
CA ALA A 112 6.33 5.35 -14.89
C ALA A 112 6.45 5.11 -13.37
N ARG A 113 5.36 5.30 -12.61
CA ARG A 113 5.33 5.16 -11.16
C ARG A 113 5.72 3.74 -10.75
N GLN A 114 6.52 3.66 -9.70
CA GLN A 114 7.04 2.42 -9.13
C GLN A 114 7.03 2.56 -7.63
N HIS A 115 6.53 1.55 -6.91
CA HIS A 115 6.47 1.57 -5.44
C HIS A 115 5.78 2.82 -4.88
N ASP A 116 4.76 3.29 -5.61
CA ASP A 116 3.98 4.47 -5.26
C ASP A 116 2.78 4.05 -4.43
N SER A 117 2.59 4.70 -3.28
CA SER A 117 1.48 4.41 -2.35
C SER A 117 0.08 4.43 -2.97
N ASN A 118 -0.13 5.13 -4.10
CA ASN A 118 -1.40 5.15 -4.82
C ASN A 118 -1.73 3.80 -5.50
N ASP A 119 -0.73 2.94 -5.67
CA ASP A 119 -0.87 1.59 -6.21
C ASP A 119 -0.87 0.53 -5.09
N ALA A 120 -1.29 0.95 -3.88
CA ALA A 120 -1.48 0.08 -2.73
C ALA A 120 -2.74 -0.79 -2.87
N VAL A 121 -2.72 -1.95 -2.21
CA VAL A 121 -3.86 -2.88 -2.09
C VAL A 121 -3.96 -3.32 -0.63
N ILE A 122 -5.16 -3.30 -0.06
CA ILE A 122 -5.39 -3.84 1.29
C ILE A 122 -5.45 -5.36 1.20
N VAL A 123 -4.53 -6.04 1.89
CA VAL A 123 -4.42 -7.51 1.89
C VAL A 123 -4.98 -8.16 3.16
N GLY A 124 -5.31 -7.36 4.17
CA GLY A 124 -5.91 -7.85 5.40
C GLY A 124 -6.19 -6.77 6.43
N ILE A 125 -7.03 -7.12 7.40
CA ILE A 125 -7.34 -6.34 8.58
C ILE A 125 -6.64 -6.95 9.80
N PHE A 126 -6.08 -6.12 10.67
CA PHE A 126 -5.46 -6.60 11.89
C PHE A 126 -6.54 -7.01 12.91
N PRO A 127 -6.38 -8.17 13.59
CA PRO A 127 -7.38 -8.67 14.54
C PRO A 127 -7.75 -7.71 15.67
N ALA A 128 -6.86 -6.78 16.03
CA ALA A 128 -7.14 -5.75 17.03
C ALA A 128 -8.34 -4.85 16.67
N SER A 129 -8.72 -4.79 15.39
CA SER A 129 -9.87 -4.01 14.90
C SER A 129 -11.21 -4.73 15.11
N PHE A 130 -11.21 -6.02 15.45
CA PHE A 130 -12.41 -6.78 15.77
C PHE A 130 -12.78 -6.60 17.26
N SER A 131 -13.17 -5.37 17.61
CA SER A 131 -13.66 -5.00 18.96
C SER A 131 -15.17 -4.81 18.95
#